data_AF-M7YVE1-F1
#
_entry.id   AF-M7YVE1-F1
#
_cell.length_a   1.000
_cell.length_b   1.000
_cell.length_c   1.000
_cell.angle_alpha   90.00
_cell.angle_beta   90.00
_cell.angle_gamma   90.00
#
_symmetry.space_group_name_H-M   'P 1'
#
loop_
_entity.id
_entity.type
_entity.pdbx_description
1 polymer ?
#
loop_
_entity_poly.entity_id
_entity_poly.type
_entity_poly.pdbx_seq_one_letter_code
_entity_poly.pdbx_strand_id
1 'polypeptide(L)'
;MVYTHRFFDPTGTMMGSSPRFDMYGCDFGWGRPVAARSGRANKFDGKTSLYPGREGGGSIDAELTLTPDNMAALEEIEELWAAVTPDTPEKKP
;
A
#
# COMPACT_ATOMS: atom_id res chain seq x y z
N MET A 1 -8.39 3.90 -18.54
CA MET A 1 -9.34 2.78 -18.50
C MET A 1 -9.05 2.01 -17.24
N VAL A 2 -9.76 2.32 -16.15
CA VAL A 2 -9.71 1.55 -14.91
C VAL A 2 -10.43 0.23 -15.23
N TYR A 3 -9.84 -0.91 -14.89
CA TYR A 3 -10.49 -2.20 -15.08
C TYR A 3 -11.91 -2.12 -14.54
N THR A 4 -12.88 -2.44 -15.39
CA THR A 4 -14.29 -2.47 -14.97
C THR A 4 -14.42 -3.46 -13.82
N HIS A 5 -15.05 -3.04 -12.72
CA HIS A 5 -15.37 -3.82 -11.51
C HIS A 5 -16.01 -5.20 -11.75
N ARG A 6 -16.28 -5.58 -13.00
CA ARG A 6 -17.00 -6.80 -13.40
C ARG A 6 -16.27 -8.11 -13.06
N PHE A 7 -14.99 -8.06 -12.73
CA PHE A 7 -14.20 -9.26 -12.40
C PHE A 7 -13.95 -9.44 -10.90
N PHE A 8 -14.31 -8.47 -10.05
CA PHE A 8 -14.01 -8.51 -8.62
C PHE A 8 -15.28 -8.33 -7.79
N ASP A 9 -15.34 -9.06 -6.68
CA ASP A 9 -16.44 -8.96 -5.75
C ASP A 9 -16.50 -7.53 -5.18
N PRO A 10 -17.68 -6.86 -5.21
CA PRO A 10 -17.81 -5.47 -4.76
C PRO A 10 -17.62 -5.29 -3.25
N THR A 11 -17.65 -6.38 -2.48
CA THR A 11 -17.35 -6.41 -1.04
C THR A 11 -16.01 -7.08 -0.74
N GLY A 12 -15.29 -7.49 -1.78
CA GLY A 12 -14.08 -8.27 -1.69
C GLY A 12 -12.84 -7.38 -1.69
N THR A 13 -11.82 -7.83 -0.97
CA THR A 13 -10.47 -7.27 -1.09
C THR A 13 -9.65 -8.14 -2.02
N MET A 14 -9.01 -7.52 -3.03
CA MET A 14 -7.95 -8.17 -3.80
C MET A 14 -6.59 -7.80 -3.22
N MET A 15 -5.90 -8.79 -2.65
CA MET A 15 -4.48 -8.65 -2.31
C MET A 15 -3.59 -9.05 -3.49
N GLY A 16 -2.55 -8.25 -3.75
CA GLY A 16 -1.50 -8.60 -4.70
C GLY A 16 -0.16 -8.03 -4.29
N SER A 17 0.82 -8.13 -5.20
CA SER A 17 2.25 -7.96 -4.90
C SER A 17 2.78 -9.10 -4.01
N SER A 18 4.05 -9.06 -3.64
CA SER A 18 4.68 -10.04 -2.77
C SER A 18 5.85 -9.40 -2.02
N PRO A 19 5.95 -9.60 -0.70
CA PRO A 19 7.07 -9.09 0.10
C PRO A 19 8.40 -9.78 -0.22
N ARG A 20 8.38 -10.83 -1.06
CA ARG A 20 9.59 -11.55 -1.50
C ARG A 20 10.37 -10.82 -2.59
N PHE A 21 9.77 -9.82 -3.24
CA PHE A 21 10.46 -9.03 -4.24
C PHE A 21 11.21 -7.89 -3.59
N ASP A 22 12.49 -7.75 -3.93
CA ASP A 22 13.31 -6.66 -3.44
C ASP A 22 12.97 -5.36 -4.17
N MET A 23 12.02 -4.61 -3.59
CA MET A 23 11.58 -3.32 -4.13
C MET A 23 12.57 -2.18 -3.85
N TYR A 24 13.51 -2.36 -2.92
CA TYR A 24 14.41 -1.31 -2.46
C TYR A 24 15.88 -1.57 -2.82
N GLY A 25 16.21 -2.70 -3.46
CA GLY A 25 17.56 -3.02 -3.92
C GLY A 25 17.99 -2.30 -5.19
N CYS A 26 17.05 -1.69 -5.92
CA CYS A 26 17.38 -0.88 -7.10
C CYS A 26 17.92 0.49 -6.69
N ASP A 27 19.25 0.63 -6.63
CA ASP A 27 19.95 1.90 -6.47
C ASP A 27 20.65 2.29 -7.78
N PHE A 28 20.30 3.44 -8.34
CA PHE A 28 20.90 3.98 -9.57
C PHE A 28 22.16 4.83 -9.33
N GLY A 29 22.64 4.89 -8.08
CA GLY A 29 23.75 5.73 -7.62
C GLY A 29 23.31 7.03 -6.95
N TRP A 30 22.01 7.24 -6.76
CA TRP A 30 21.44 8.42 -6.08
C TRP A 30 20.81 8.06 -4.73
N GLY A 31 21.00 6.82 -4.28
CA GLY A 31 20.53 6.31 -3.01
C GLY A 31 19.32 5.41 -3.15
N ARG A 32 19.03 4.75 -2.03
CA ARG A 32 17.95 3.76 -1.89
C ARG A 32 16.58 4.39 -2.12
N PRO A 33 15.63 3.69 -2.79
CA PRO A 33 14.27 4.20 -2.98
C PRO A 33 13.58 4.59 -1.67
N VAL A 34 12.71 5.60 -1.76
CA VAL A 34 11.97 6.16 -0.60
C VAL A 34 10.68 5.40 -0.31
N ALA A 35 9.98 4.91 -1.34
CA ALA A 35 8.75 4.14 -1.19
C ALA A 35 8.46 3.33 -2.47
N ALA A 36 7.88 2.14 -2.32
CA ALA A 36 7.28 1.38 -3.41
C ALA A 36 5.79 1.74 -3.54
N ARG A 37 5.33 2.02 -4.76
CA ARG A 37 3.92 2.37 -5.04
C ARG A 37 3.45 1.76 -6.35
N SER A 38 2.15 1.49 -6.44
CA SER A 38 1.53 0.95 -7.64
C SER A 38 1.13 2.04 -8.64
N GLY A 39 1.28 1.74 -9.94
CA GLY A 39 0.79 2.60 -11.00
C GLY A 39 -0.74 2.66 -11.03
N ARG A 40 -1.31 3.79 -11.50
CA ARG A 40 -2.76 4.06 -11.52
C ARG A 40 -3.63 2.94 -12.12
N ALA A 41 -3.11 2.18 -13.08
CA ALA A 41 -3.85 1.06 -13.68
C ALA A 41 -4.19 -0.06 -12.68
N ASN A 42 -3.45 -0.15 -11.57
CA ASN A 42 -3.65 -1.12 -10.49
C ASN A 42 -4.51 -0.58 -9.35
N LYS A 43 -5.24 0.53 -9.55
CA LYS A 43 -6.05 1.17 -8.50
C LYS A 43 -7.53 1.02 -8.78
N PHE A 44 -8.24 0.33 -7.88
CA PHE A 44 -9.68 0.15 -7.87
C PHE A 44 -10.13 -0.15 -6.44
N ASP A 45 -11.42 0.01 -6.13
CA ASP A 45 -11.95 -0.21 -4.77
C ASP A 45 -11.66 -1.63 -4.29
N GLY A 46 -11.17 -1.76 -3.05
CA GLY A 46 -10.79 -3.03 -2.45
C GLY A 46 -9.44 -3.59 -2.92
N LYS A 47 -8.66 -2.83 -3.70
CA LYS A 47 -7.32 -3.26 -4.12
C LYS A 47 -6.29 -2.95 -3.04
N THR A 48 -5.63 -4.00 -2.55
CA THR A 48 -4.50 -3.92 -1.64
C THR A 48 -3.23 -4.44 -2.31
N SER A 49 -2.16 -3.64 -2.27
CA SER A 49 -0.82 -4.03 -2.69
C SER A 49 0.09 -4.03 -1.47
N LEU A 50 0.77 -5.15 -1.22
CA LEU A 50 1.71 -5.29 -0.10
C LEU A 50 3.15 -5.21 -0.60
N TYR A 51 3.95 -4.35 0.02
CA TYR A 51 5.37 -4.20 -0.26
C TYR A 51 6.16 -4.57 0.99
N PRO A 52 7.41 -5.06 0.85
CA PRO A 52 8.30 -5.08 2.01
C PRO A 52 8.39 -3.67 2.59
N GLY A 53 8.45 -3.52 3.91
CA GLY A 53 8.60 -2.21 4.52
C GLY A 53 10.02 -1.69 4.31
N ARG A 54 10.15 -0.38 4.06
CA ARG A 54 11.46 0.22 3.80
C ARG A 54 12.46 0.00 4.94
N GLU A 55 11.99 0.06 6.18
CA GLU A 55 12.81 -0.11 7.38
C GLU A 55 13.34 -1.55 7.55
N GLY A 56 12.81 -2.52 6.78
CA GLY A 56 13.21 -3.92 6.87
C GLY A 56 12.66 -4.59 8.13
N GLY A 57 13.35 -5.61 8.65
CA GLY A 57 12.95 -6.30 9.89
C GLY A 57 11.64 -7.09 9.79
N GLY A 58 11.17 -7.42 8.58
CA GLY A 58 9.88 -8.08 8.37
C GLY A 58 8.68 -7.13 8.34
N SER A 59 8.90 -5.81 8.37
CA SER A 59 7.83 -4.82 8.16
C SER A 59 7.22 -4.92 6.75
N ILE A 60 5.99 -4.42 6.62
CA ILE A 60 5.21 -4.42 5.38
C ILE A 60 4.54 -3.06 5.21
N ASP A 61 4.68 -2.47 4.03
CA ASP A 61 3.93 -1.28 3.64
C ASP A 61 2.69 -1.72 2.85
N ALA A 62 1.51 -1.27 3.26
CA ALA A 62 0.25 -1.58 2.60
C ALA A 62 -0.26 -0.36 1.80
N GLU A 63 -0.39 -0.51 0.48
CA GLU A 63 -1.12 0.44 -0.36
C GLU A 63 -2.55 -0.08 -0.57
N LEU A 64 -3.52 0.55 0.09
CA LEU A 64 -4.93 0.25 -0.03
C LEU A 64 -5.62 1.33 -0.86
N THR A 65 -6.42 0.91 -1.85
CA THR A 65 -7.29 1.81 -2.61
C THR A 65 -8.74 1.51 -2.28
N LEU A 66 -9.45 2.53 -1.81
CA LEU A 66 -10.87 2.47 -1.51
C LEU A 66 -11.61 3.64 -2.17
N THR A 67 -12.92 3.48 -2.32
CA THR A 67 -13.81 4.63 -2.55
C THR A 67 -13.76 5.60 -1.36
N PRO A 68 -14.10 6.89 -1.54
CA PRO A 68 -14.09 7.87 -0.46
C PRO A 68 -14.92 7.43 0.76
N ASP A 69 -16.12 6.87 0.51
CA ASP A 69 -17.03 6.44 1.58
C ASP A 69 -16.44 5.27 2.39
N ASN A 70 -15.83 4.29 1.70
CA ASN A 70 -15.19 3.15 2.36
C ASN A 70 -13.92 3.57 3.12
N MET A 71 -13.16 4.54 2.60
CA MET A 71 -11.98 5.07 3.27
C MET A 71 -12.37 5.79 4.56
N ALA A 72 -13.42 6.63 4.51
CA ALA A 72 -13.93 7.31 5.71
C ALA A 72 -14.37 6.29 6.77
N ALA A 73 -15.05 5.21 6.38
CA ALA A 73 -15.41 4.14 7.31
C ALA A 73 -14.19 3.41 7.90
N LEU A 74 -13.13 3.21 7.11
CA LEU A 74 -11.88 2.59 7.57
C LEU A 74 -11.15 3.48 8.60
N GLU A 75 -11.15 4.80 8.38
CA GLU A 75 -10.50 5.78 9.26
C GLU A 75 -11.07 5.79 10.68
N GLU A 76 -12.34 5.40 10.84
CA GLU A 76 -13.00 5.27 12.15
C GLU A 76 -12.67 3.95 12.88
N ILE A 77 -11.93 3.01 12.27
CA ILE A 77 -11.61 1.71 12.88
C ILE A 77 -10.37 1.83 13.79
N GLU A 78 -10.60 2.13 15.06
CA GLU A 78 -9.52 2.28 16.06
C GLU A 78 -8.58 1.07 16.16
N GLU A 79 -9.11 -0.16 16.09
CA GLU A 79 -8.33 -1.39 16.18
C GLU A 79 -7.27 -1.49 15.07
N LEU A 80 -7.61 -1.04 13.85
CA LEU A 80 -6.70 -1.05 12.71
C LEU A 80 -5.55 -0.09 12.95
N TRP A 81 -5.86 1.15 13.35
CA TRP A 81 -4.84 2.18 13.55
C TRP A 81 -3.96 1.92 14.78
N ALA A 82 -4.46 1.17 15.76
CA ALA A 82 -3.64 0.66 16.86
C ALA A 82 -2.61 -0.39 16.39
N ALA A 83 -2.89 -1.12 15.30
CA ALA A 83 -2.00 -2.13 14.74
C ALA A 83 -1.02 -1.59 13.68
N VAL A 84 -1.30 -0.43 13.09
CA VAL A 84 -0.47 0.20 12.05
C VAL A 84 0.55 1.14 12.71
N THR A 85 1.82 0.99 12.34
CA THR A 85 2.86 1.92 12.78
C THR A 85 2.62 3.31 12.17
N PRO A 86 2.62 4.40 12.95
CA PRO A 86 2.47 5.74 12.39
C PRO A 86 3.65 6.08 11.48
N ASP A 87 3.38 6.90 10.45
CA ASP A 87 4.43 7.41 9.57
C ASP A 87 5.52 8.08 10.40
N THR A 88 6.75 7.62 10.24
CA THR A 88 7.89 8.32 10.84
C THR A 88 8.03 9.65 10.13
N PRO A 89 8.01 10.80 10.82
CA PRO A 89 8.16 12.08 10.15
C PRO A 89 9.49 12.09 9.38
N GLU A 90 9.44 12.47 8.10
CA GLU A 90 10.64 12.67 7.31
C GLU A 90 11.59 13.60 8.08
N LYS A 91 12.84 13.16 8.27
CA LYS A 91 13.90 14.09 8.69
C LYS A 91 14.07 15.10 7.56
N LYS A 92 13.44 16.26 7.71
CA LYS A 92 13.65 17.41 6.85
C LYS A 92 15.16 17.74 6.82
N PRO A 93 15.74 18.04 5.65
CA PRO A 93 17.17 18.37 5.54
C PRO A 93 17.56 19.58 6.41
#